data_AF-A0A4R8SJN1-F1
#
_entry.id   AF-A0A4R8SJN1-F1
#
_cell.length_a   1.000
_cell.length_b   1.000
_cell.length_c   1.000
_cell.angle_alpha   90.00
_cell.angle_beta   90.00
_cell.angle_gamma   90.00
#
_symmetry.space_group_name_H-M   'P 1'
#
loop_
_entity.id
_entity.type
_entity.pdbx_description
1 polymer ?
#
loop_
_entity_poly.entity_id
_entity_poly.type
_entity_poly.pdbx_seq_one_letter_code
_entity_poly.pdbx_strand_id
1 'polypeptide(L)'
;MISSVKFHLTLPDGSVKQEFAPSNQACTDFGELRQLMATPEHGTWLSATLTLTREGNFSYDFNYDNKPNWGSPEPTLDAFIEDLEKYPRPESEIPDWYPRR
;
A
#
# COMPACT_ATOMS: atom_id res chain seq x y z
N MET A 1 -4.49 -10.51 -2.60
CA MET A 1 -4.25 -9.05 -2.78
C MET A 1 -2.86 -8.73 -2.26
N ILE A 2 -2.05 -8.03 -3.05
CA ILE A 2 -0.63 -7.74 -2.73
C ILE A 2 -0.42 -6.37 -2.07
N SER A 3 -1.46 -5.72 -1.54
CA SER A 3 -1.28 -4.40 -0.95
C SER A 3 -0.90 -4.49 0.52
N SER A 4 0.04 -3.65 0.96
CA SER A 4 0.38 -3.49 2.38
C SER A 4 -0.12 -2.15 2.90
N VAL A 5 -0.74 -2.14 4.08
CA VAL A 5 -1.19 -0.92 4.76
C VAL A 5 -0.51 -0.86 6.13
N LYS A 6 0.24 0.21 6.37
CA LYS A 6 0.98 0.42 7.62
C LYS A 6 0.53 1.68 8.33
N PHE A 7 0.25 1.53 9.63
CA PHE A 7 -0.15 2.64 10.49
C PHE A 7 0.94 2.89 11.52
N HIS A 8 1.37 4.14 11.62
CA HIS A 8 2.40 4.56 12.57
C HIS A 8 1.94 5.78 13.37
N LEU A 9 2.27 5.77 14.66
CA LEU A 9 2.08 6.92 15.55
C LEU A 9 3.42 7.65 15.73
N THR A 10 3.46 8.93 15.34
CA THR A 10 4.63 9.79 15.55
C THR A 10 4.43 10.70 16.77
N LEU A 11 5.45 10.79 17.61
CA LEU A 11 5.50 11.67 18.77
C LEU A 11 5.89 13.10 18.38
N PRO A 12 5.68 14.09 19.27
CA PRO A 12 6.04 15.49 18.99
C PRO A 12 7.53 15.72 18.69
N ASP A 13 8.40 14.81 19.13
CA ASP A 13 9.85 14.83 18.88
C ASP A 13 10.24 14.23 17.52
N GLY A 14 9.26 13.81 16.71
CA GLY A 14 9.47 13.19 15.40
C GLY A 14 9.76 11.68 15.45
N SER A 15 9.83 11.07 16.63
CA SER A 15 10.06 9.63 16.75
C SER A 15 8.79 8.82 16.48
N VAL A 16 8.92 7.74 15.69
CA VAL A 16 7.83 6.76 15.49
C VAL A 16 7.78 5.84 16.71
N LYS A 17 6.69 5.91 17.47
CA LYS A 17 6.55 5.16 18.73
C LYS A 17 6.06 3.74 18.51
N GLN A 18 5.21 3.53 17.51
CA GLN A 18 4.52 2.26 17.32
C GLN A 18 4.06 2.06 15.87
N GLU A 19 4.47 0.94 15.27
CA GLU A 19 3.80 0.32 14.11
C GLU A 19 2.73 -0.60 14.65
N PHE A 20 1.52 -0.52 14.12
CA PHE A 20 0.45 -1.44 14.49
C PHE A 20 -0.34 -1.88 13.27
N ALA A 21 -0.85 -3.11 13.35
CA ALA A 21 -1.71 -3.65 12.32
C ALA A 21 -3.02 -2.83 12.29
N PRO A 22 -3.48 -2.41 11.11
CA PRO A 22 -4.78 -1.75 10.98
C PRO A 22 -5.92 -2.67 11.43
N SER A 23 -7.03 -2.09 11.88
CA SER A 23 -8.24 -2.85 12.18
C SER A 23 -8.84 -3.46 10.91
N ASN A 24 -9.68 -4.49 11.04
CA ASN A 24 -10.36 -5.10 9.88
C ASN A 24 -11.20 -4.08 9.09
N GLN A 25 -11.81 -3.12 9.78
CA GLN A 25 -12.55 -2.04 9.13
C GLN A 25 -11.59 -1.15 8.32
N ALA A 26 -10.47 -0.73 8.91
CA ALA A 26 -9.47 0.05 8.19
C ALA A 26 -8.90 -0.71 6.98
N CYS A 27 -8.64 -2.01 7.09
CA CYS A 27 -8.25 -2.83 5.93
C CYS A 27 -9.31 -2.81 4.82
N THR A 28 -10.59 -2.85 5.19
CA THR A 28 -11.71 -2.81 4.24
C THR A 28 -11.78 -1.44 3.55
N ASP A 29 -11.74 -0.36 4.34
CA ASP A 29 -11.83 1.01 3.84
C ASP A 29 -10.66 1.35 2.92
N PHE A 30 -9.43 0.92 3.27
CA PHE A 30 -8.27 1.09 2.40
C PHE A 30 -8.33 0.21 1.15
N GLY A 31 -8.98 -0.97 1.23
CA GLY A 31 -9.26 -1.80 0.06
C GLY A 31 -10.21 -1.11 -0.93
N GLU A 32 -11.24 -0.44 -0.43
CA GLU A 32 -12.16 0.37 -1.23
C GLU A 32 -11.45 1.60 -1.80
N LEU A 33 -10.69 2.33 -0.98
CA LEU A 33 -9.88 3.46 -1.42
C LEU A 33 -8.91 3.08 -2.54
N ARG A 34 -8.28 1.90 -2.43
CA ARG A 34 -7.40 1.36 -3.47
C ARG A 34 -8.11 1.21 -4.81
N GLN A 35 -9.34 0.71 -4.78
CA GLN A 35 -10.16 0.54 -5.97
C GLN A 35 -10.58 1.89 -6.56
N LEU A 36 -10.98 2.84 -5.71
CA LEU A 36 -11.40 4.19 -6.15
C LEU A 36 -10.25 5.02 -6.71
N MET A 37 -9.02 4.79 -6.25
CA MET A 37 -7.82 5.47 -6.74
C MET A 37 -7.19 4.78 -7.96
N ALA A 38 -7.74 3.65 -8.41
CA ALA A 38 -7.22 2.97 -9.59
C ALA A 38 -7.53 3.78 -10.86
N THR A 39 -6.50 4.05 -11.66
CA THR A 39 -6.61 4.78 -12.93
C THR A 39 -6.05 3.93 -14.08
N PRO A 40 -6.56 4.10 -15.32
CA PRO A 40 -5.98 3.44 -16.49
C PRO A 40 -4.50 3.78 -16.72
N GLU A 41 -4.08 4.99 -16.32
CA GLU A 41 -2.74 5.51 -16.57
C GLU A 41 -1.70 4.97 -15.58
N HIS A 42 -2.06 4.73 -14.32
CA HIS A 42 -1.11 4.35 -13.27
C HIS A 42 -1.45 3.04 -12.54
N GLY A 43 -2.59 2.43 -12.86
CA GLY A 43 -3.18 1.40 -12.02
C GLY A 43 -3.49 1.96 -10.63
N THR A 44 -3.08 1.26 -9.57
CA THR A 44 -3.32 1.67 -8.18
C THR A 44 -2.05 1.54 -7.33
N TRP A 45 -2.04 1.97 -6.08
CA TRP A 45 -0.86 1.88 -5.21
C TRP A 45 -0.56 0.44 -4.75
N LEU A 46 0.71 0.18 -4.43
CA LEU A 46 1.24 -1.10 -3.92
C LEU A 46 1.27 -1.14 -2.39
N SER A 47 1.52 0.01 -1.76
CA SER A 47 1.38 0.15 -0.31
C SER A 47 0.91 1.54 0.06
N ALA A 48 0.19 1.64 1.17
CA ALA A 48 -0.23 2.90 1.76
C ALA A 48 0.30 3.01 3.20
N THR A 49 0.81 4.18 3.56
CA THR A 49 1.23 4.50 4.93
C THR A 49 0.38 5.63 5.45
N LEU A 50 -0.26 5.42 6.61
CA LEU A 50 -0.96 6.47 7.34
C LEU A 50 -0.17 6.81 8.60
N THR A 51 0.27 8.06 8.69
CA THR A 51 0.94 8.59 9.87
C THR A 51 -0.01 9.50 10.62
N LEU A 52 -0.22 9.24 11.90
CA LEU A 52 -1.01 10.07 12.81
C LEU A 52 -0.10 10.63 13.90
N THR A 53 -0.27 11.89 14.28
CA THR A 53 0.39 12.49 15.44
C THR A 53 -0.60 12.61 16.61
N ARG A 54 -0.07 12.79 17.82
CA ARG A 54 -0.91 12.94 19.02
C ARG A 54 -1.81 14.18 18.97
N GLU A 55 -1.37 15.21 18.26
CA GLU A 55 -2.10 16.47 18.04
C GLU A 55 -3.28 16.30 17.07
N GLY A 56 -3.45 15.12 16.49
CA GLY A 56 -4.50 14.82 15.51
C GLY A 56 -4.12 15.18 14.07
N ASN A 57 -2.87 15.56 13.82
CA ASN A 57 -2.38 15.74 12.45
C ASN A 57 -2.19 14.38 11.80
N PHE A 58 -2.55 14.25 10.53
CA PHE A 58 -2.35 13.03 9.78
C PHE A 58 -1.75 13.30 8.40
N SER A 59 -1.04 12.32 7.88
CA SER A 59 -0.52 12.31 6.51
C SER A 59 -0.64 10.92 5.92
N TYR A 60 -0.81 10.87 4.60
CA TYR A 60 -0.89 9.65 3.82
C TYR A 60 0.23 9.64 2.77
N ASP A 61 0.83 8.48 2.58
CA ASP A 61 1.80 8.23 1.52
C ASP A 61 1.38 6.98 0.74
N PHE A 62 1.36 7.09 -0.59
CA PHE A 62 1.00 6.01 -1.49
C PHE A 62 2.18 5.68 -2.38
N ASN A 63 2.66 4.45 -2.25
CA ASN A 63 3.81 3.97 -2.99
C ASN A 63 3.34 3.14 -4.19
N TYR A 64 3.72 3.57 -5.39
CA TYR A 64 3.39 2.91 -6.66
C TYR A 64 4.55 2.08 -7.22
N ASP A 65 5.77 2.33 -6.76
CA ASP A 65 6.99 1.91 -7.47
C ASP A 65 7.90 0.99 -6.65
N ASN A 66 8.07 1.29 -5.36
CA ASN A 66 9.05 0.58 -4.52
C ASN A 66 8.46 -0.75 -4.05
N LYS A 67 9.29 -1.80 -3.95
CA LYS A 67 8.86 -3.09 -3.40
C LYS A 67 8.45 -2.91 -1.92
N PRO A 68 7.16 -3.07 -1.56
CA PRO A 68 6.75 -3.07 -0.16
C PRO A 68 7.39 -4.22 0.61
N ASN A 69 7.57 -4.02 1.91
CA ASN A 69 7.84 -5.13 2.83
C ASN A 69 6.49 -5.69 3.33
N TRP A 70 6.10 -6.85 2.80
CA TRP A 70 4.87 -7.55 3.19
C TRP A 70 5.02 -8.39 4.46
N GLY A 71 6.25 -8.47 4.99
CA GLY A 71 6.59 -9.41 6.04
C GLY A 71 6.63 -10.84 5.50
N SER A 72 6.44 -11.80 6.40
CA SER A 72 6.41 -13.22 6.04
C SER A 72 5.00 -13.77 6.28
N PRO A 73 4.36 -14.43 5.30
CA PRO A 73 4.89 -14.75 3.97
C PRO A 73 4.80 -13.59 2.97
N GLU A 74 5.74 -13.54 2.03
CA GLU A 74 5.65 -12.68 0.84
C GLU A 74 4.51 -13.13 -0.08
N PRO A 75 3.93 -12.23 -0.90
CA PRO A 75 2.90 -12.61 -1.87
C PRO A 75 3.41 -13.62 -2.90
N THR A 76 2.51 -14.50 -3.37
CA THR A 76 2.80 -15.47 -4.43
C THR A 76 2.81 -14.80 -5.80
N LEU A 77 3.45 -15.46 -6.79
CA LEU A 77 3.43 -15.00 -8.18
C LEU A 77 2.00 -14.82 -8.72
N ASP A 78 1.12 -15.78 -8.44
CA ASP A 78 -0.29 -15.71 -8.84
C ASP A 78 -0.98 -14.47 -8.27
N ALA A 79 -0.67 -14.09 -7.02
CA ALA A 79 -1.23 -12.89 -6.41
C ALA A 79 -0.79 -11.60 -7.13
N PHE A 80 0.45 -11.54 -7.64
CA PHE A 80 0.92 -10.41 -8.44
C PHE A 80 0.21 -10.32 -9.79
N ILE A 81 -0.06 -11.47 -10.42
CA ILE A 81 -0.78 -11.56 -11.69
C ILE A 81 -2.23 -11.13 -11.51
N GLU A 82 -2.93 -11.70 -10.52
CA GLU A 82 -4.31 -11.33 -10.18
C GLU A 82 -4.45 -9.82 -9.88
N ASP A 83 -3.44 -9.22 -9.25
CA ASP A 83 -3.47 -7.78 -8.94
C ASP A 83 -3.35 -6.91 -10.20
N LEU A 84 -2.47 -7.28 -11.16
CA LEU A 84 -2.36 -6.59 -12.45
C LEU A 84 -3.60 -6.79 -13.32
N GLU A 85 -4.23 -7.98 -13.28
CA GLU A 85 -5.49 -8.22 -13.99
C GLU A 85 -6.62 -7.35 -13.44
N LYS A 86 -6.67 -7.18 -12.10
CA LYS A 86 -7.68 -6.35 -11.44
C LYS A 86 -7.41 -4.86 -11.59
N TYR A 87 -6.14 -4.45 -11.55
CA TYR A 87 -5.70 -3.06 -11.65
C TYR A 87 -4.61 -2.93 -12.71
N PRO A 88 -5.01 -2.88 -14.00
CA PRO A 88 -4.07 -2.82 -15.11
C PRO A 88 -3.14 -1.61 -15.00
N ARG A 89 -1.87 -1.83 -15.33
CA ARG A 89 -0.84 -0.79 -15.43
C ARG A 89 -0.23 -0.80 -16.84
N PRO A 90 0.09 0.36 -17.42
CA PRO A 90 0.97 0.41 -18.57
C PRO A 90 2.33 -0.21 -18.25
N GLU A 91 3.00 -0.79 -19.25
CA GLU A 91 4.30 -1.44 -19.05
C GLU A 91 5.37 -0.51 -18.46
N SER A 92 5.29 0.80 -18.76
CA SER A 92 6.18 1.82 -18.21
C SER A 92 5.99 2.07 -16.70
N GLU A 93 4.84 1.71 -16.14
CA GLU A 93 4.46 1.90 -14.74
C GLU A 93 4.57 0.59 -13.92
N ILE A 94 5.07 -0.49 -14.54
CA ILE A 94 5.36 -1.76 -13.86
C ILE A 94 6.82 -1.74 -13.41
N PRO A 95 7.10 -1.70 -12.09
CA PRO A 95 8.46 -1.68 -11.58
C PRO A 95 9.27 -2.91 -11.98
N ASP A 96 10.59 -2.78 -12.14
CA ASP A 96 11.47 -3.87 -12.60
C ASP A 96 11.47 -5.12 -11.70
N TRP A 97 11.21 -4.93 -10.40
CA TRP A 97 11.11 -6.05 -9.45
C TRP A 97 9.77 -6.77 -9.53
N TYR A 98 8.75 -6.14 -10.12
CA TYR A 98 7.41 -6.71 -10.22
C TYR A 98 7.43 -7.85 -11.23
N PRO A 99 6.95 -9.06 -10.88
CA PRO A 99 7.05 -10.20 -11.77
C PRO A 99 6.34 -9.93 -13.11
N ARG A 100 7.10 -10.03 -14.21
CA ARG A 100 6.55 -10.01 -15.58
C ARG A 100 6.28 -11.43 -16.02
N ARG A 101 5.20 -11.63 -16.76
CA ARG A 101 4.88 -12.91 -17.40
C ARG A 101 5.63 -13.04 -18.72
#